data_AF-A0AAE3XEJ1-F1
#
_entry.id   AF-A0AAE3XEJ1-F1
#
_cell.length_a   1.000
_cell.length_b   1.000
_cell.length_c   1.000
_cell.angle_alpha   90.00
_cell.angle_beta   90.00
_cell.angle_gamma   90.00
#
_symmetry.space_group_name_H-M   'P 1'
#
loop_
_entity.id
_entity.type
_entity.pdbx_description
1 polymer ?
#
loop_
_entity_poly.entity_id
_entity_poly.type
_entity_poly.pdbx_seq_one_letter_code
_entity_poly.pdbx_strand_id
1 'polypeptide(L)'
;MSSPASLYRSSGPRVWDVTRPDGLGVTPDLGEAGAYLPTLRAALAGVLVAAAGRDLVFVGRSPDPLRAYLSGLLGGVAVTWRVSALNVSLLNATLTPAQATTLRPLLAGVGLRPGDLVREDRCASLVDVVASGGTFAQLHRVLRDWAAEDGLGTTCVARRVSAVGLLRAGYARPGAWRWSAQPELRRVQTSSVLTDPALWSWLAEDSPKLAPRFPVPAWPSPPLTLPGRSDETLGALAQARALVLVGQDRAERQLMAAALICAGGLADAGLRPLIRVWKGKQDQRPTRTPRRTRLPRPR
;
A
#
# COMPACT_ATOMS: atom_id res chain seq x y z
N MET A 1 -1.13 8.02 -27.08
CA MET A 1 -0.59 8.62 -25.84
C MET A 1 -1.41 8.06 -24.69
N SER A 2 -0.88 7.07 -23.97
CA SER A 2 -1.59 6.45 -22.85
C SER A 2 -1.61 7.43 -21.68
N SER A 3 -2.80 7.80 -21.23
CA SER A 3 -3.00 8.53 -19.97
C SER A 3 -2.23 7.80 -18.86
N PRO A 4 -1.50 8.50 -17.96
CA PRO A 4 -0.84 7.82 -16.85
C PRO A 4 -1.92 7.10 -16.03
N ALA A 5 -1.95 5.78 -16.12
CA ALA A 5 -2.86 4.96 -15.34
C ALA A 5 -2.71 5.39 -13.87
N SER A 6 -3.83 5.73 -13.24
CA SER A 6 -3.86 6.22 -11.86
C SER A 6 -2.92 5.38 -10.99
N LEU A 7 -1.92 6.04 -10.39
CA LEU A 7 -0.98 5.43 -9.44
C LEU A 7 -1.71 4.76 -8.27
N TYR A 8 -2.98 5.15 -8.06
CA TYR A 8 -3.87 4.68 -7.01
C TYR A 8 -5.05 3.90 -7.58
N ARG A 9 -5.17 2.63 -7.18
CA ARG A 9 -6.40 1.85 -7.36
C ARG A 9 -7.06 1.63 -6.00
N SER A 10 -8.38 1.62 -5.96
CA SER A 10 -9.12 1.29 -4.75
C SER A 10 -10.26 0.35 -5.11
N SER A 11 -10.51 -0.62 -4.23
CA SER A 11 -11.59 -1.59 -4.39
C SER A 11 -12.26 -1.84 -3.05
N GLY A 12 -13.58 -2.00 -3.06
CA GLY A 12 -14.45 -1.96 -1.88
C GLY A 12 -15.32 -0.71 -1.87
N PRO A 13 -15.74 -0.21 -0.69
CA PRO A 13 -16.52 1.01 -0.60
C PRO A 13 -15.76 2.21 -1.17
N ARG A 14 -16.49 3.17 -1.73
CA ARG A 14 -15.90 4.44 -2.15
C ARG A 14 -15.30 5.16 -0.94
N VAL A 15 -14.20 5.85 -1.18
CA VAL A 15 -13.51 6.68 -0.19
C VAL A 15 -13.20 8.03 -0.82
N TRP A 16 -13.16 9.07 0.00
CA TRP A 16 -12.76 10.41 -0.44
C TRP A 16 -11.30 10.41 -0.90
N ASP A 17 -11.00 11.14 -1.97
CA ASP A 17 -9.64 11.32 -2.47
C ASP A 17 -8.92 12.42 -1.67
N VAL A 18 -8.17 12.02 -0.65
CA VAL A 18 -7.42 12.94 0.24
C VAL A 18 -6.20 13.58 -0.44
N THR A 19 -5.84 13.15 -1.65
CA THR A 19 -4.74 13.78 -2.42
C THR A 19 -5.16 15.10 -3.06
N ARG A 20 -6.47 15.33 -3.19
CA ARG A 20 -7.05 16.57 -3.71
C ARG A 20 -7.74 17.34 -2.59
N PRO A 21 -7.60 18.68 -2.53
CA PRO A 21 -8.31 19.48 -1.53
C PRO A 21 -9.81 19.54 -1.80
N ASP A 22 -10.21 19.41 -3.07
CA ASP A 22 -11.57 19.67 -3.52
C ASP A 22 -12.58 18.70 -2.91
N GLY A 23 -13.65 19.26 -2.34
CA GLY A 23 -14.78 18.49 -1.83
C GLY A 23 -14.57 17.82 -0.46
N LEU A 24 -13.40 17.95 0.17
CA LEU A 24 -13.17 17.38 1.50
C LEU A 24 -13.92 18.14 2.60
N GLY A 25 -14.02 19.47 2.49
CA GLY A 25 -14.77 20.31 3.44
C GLY A 25 -14.12 20.39 4.83
N VAL A 26 -12.80 20.24 4.91
CA VAL A 26 -12.03 20.21 6.17
C VAL A 26 -10.76 21.04 6.05
N THR A 27 -10.33 21.62 7.16
CA THR A 27 -8.98 22.16 7.30
C THR A 27 -8.04 21.00 7.65
N PRO A 28 -6.90 20.82 6.95
CA PRO A 28 -5.94 19.78 7.29
C PRO A 28 -5.41 19.97 8.71
N ASP A 29 -5.45 18.91 9.50
CA ASP A 29 -4.93 18.88 10.87
C ASP A 29 -4.31 17.51 11.14
N LEU A 30 -3.08 17.45 11.65
CA LEU A 30 -2.43 16.19 11.97
C LEU A 30 -3.06 15.46 13.15
N GLY A 31 -3.72 16.18 14.07
CA GLY A 31 -4.26 15.59 15.29
C GLY A 31 -3.25 14.68 15.99
N GLU A 32 -3.71 13.50 16.41
CA GLU A 32 -2.87 12.48 17.06
C GLU A 32 -1.76 11.92 16.15
N ALA A 33 -1.98 11.89 14.82
CA ALA A 33 -0.97 11.39 13.88
C ALA A 33 0.35 12.16 13.96
N GLY A 34 0.31 13.42 14.40
CA GLY A 34 1.52 14.24 14.61
C GLY A 34 2.49 13.61 15.60
N ALA A 35 2.01 13.05 16.71
CA ALA A 35 2.84 12.39 17.72
C ALA A 35 3.49 11.10 17.18
N TYR A 36 2.82 10.42 16.24
CA TYR A 36 3.27 9.17 15.65
C TYR A 36 4.08 9.34 14.36
N LEU A 37 4.22 10.54 13.82
CA LEU A 37 4.86 10.75 12.51
C LEU A 37 6.27 10.12 12.40
N PRO A 38 7.17 10.23 13.41
CA PRO A 38 8.49 9.59 13.33
C PRO A 38 8.43 8.07 13.25
N THR A 39 7.56 7.43 14.04
CA THR A 39 7.42 5.98 14.06
C THR A 39 6.64 5.48 12.84
N LEU A 40 5.66 6.26 12.35
CA LEU A 40 4.94 6.02 11.09
C LEU A 40 5.90 6.03 9.89
N ARG A 41 6.84 6.99 9.87
CA ARG A 41 7.90 7.07 8.85
C ARG A 41 8.81 5.84 8.87
N ALA A 42 9.27 5.43 10.05
CA ALA A 42 10.09 4.23 10.20
C ALA A 42 9.33 2.96 9.76
N ALA A 43 8.06 2.84 10.13
CA ALA A 43 7.20 1.74 9.72
C ALA A 43 7.01 1.69 8.20
N LEU A 44 6.71 2.84 7.56
CA LEU A 44 6.59 2.92 6.11
C LEU A 44 7.91 2.58 5.40
N ALA A 45 9.06 3.02 5.94
CA ALA A 45 10.37 2.67 5.40
C ALA A 45 10.59 1.15 5.42
N GLY A 46 10.27 0.50 6.54
CA GLY A 46 10.31 -0.95 6.67
C GLY A 46 9.39 -1.66 5.67
N VAL A 47 8.17 -1.14 5.47
CA VAL A 47 7.21 -1.67 4.48
C VAL A 47 7.77 -1.58 3.07
N LEU A 48 8.34 -0.43 2.67
CA LEU A 48 8.90 -0.25 1.33
C LEU A 48 10.08 -1.19 1.07
N VAL A 49 10.97 -1.37 2.05
CA VAL A 49 12.09 -2.33 1.96
C VAL A 49 11.58 -3.76 1.87
N ALA A 50 10.65 -4.15 2.74
CA ALA A 50 10.07 -5.48 2.75
C ALA A 50 9.33 -5.82 1.44
N ALA A 51 8.69 -4.82 0.83
CA ALA A 51 7.99 -4.97 -0.44
C ALA A 51 8.93 -5.05 -1.64
N ALA A 52 10.19 -4.60 -1.53
CA ALA A 52 11.23 -4.74 -2.54
C ALA A 52 10.80 -4.32 -3.97
N GLY A 53 10.19 -3.13 -4.09
CA GLY A 53 9.74 -2.57 -5.38
C GLY A 53 8.54 -3.26 -6.02
N ARG A 54 7.83 -4.15 -5.29
CA ARG A 54 6.56 -4.74 -5.72
C ARG A 54 5.41 -3.74 -5.63
N ASP A 55 4.32 -4.02 -6.34
CA ASP A 55 3.06 -3.30 -6.16
C ASP A 55 2.59 -3.40 -4.72
N LEU A 56 2.15 -2.29 -4.14
CA LEU A 56 1.65 -2.27 -2.77
C LEU A 56 0.13 -2.36 -2.78
N VAL A 57 -0.41 -3.33 -2.06
CA VAL A 57 -1.86 -3.44 -1.82
C VAL A 57 -2.10 -3.34 -0.32
N PHE A 58 -2.52 -2.17 0.13
CA PHE A 58 -2.92 -1.94 1.51
C PHE A 58 -4.28 -2.59 1.75
N VAL A 59 -4.34 -3.53 2.70
CA VAL A 59 -5.54 -4.32 2.99
C VAL A 59 -6.26 -3.72 4.20
N GLY A 60 -7.57 -3.59 4.09
CA GLY A 60 -8.40 -3.01 5.14
C GLY A 60 -8.16 -1.51 5.32
N ARG A 61 -8.47 -1.02 6.53
CA ARG A 61 -8.50 0.41 6.86
C ARG A 61 -7.41 0.82 7.84
N SER A 62 -6.88 -0.14 8.59
CA SER A 62 -5.86 0.09 9.61
C SER A 62 -4.57 0.72 9.06
N PRO A 63 -4.09 0.37 7.84
CA PRO A 63 -2.91 1.02 7.29
C PRO A 63 -3.22 2.30 6.48
N ASP A 64 -4.44 2.85 6.53
CA ASP A 64 -4.83 4.08 5.81
C ASP A 64 -3.89 5.27 6.10
N PRO A 65 -3.45 5.52 7.35
CA PRO A 65 -2.49 6.59 7.63
C PRO A 65 -1.15 6.42 6.89
N LEU A 66 -0.62 5.19 6.80
CA LEU A 66 0.60 4.93 6.01
C LEU A 66 0.36 5.22 4.52
N ARG A 67 -0.80 4.83 3.99
CA ARG A 67 -1.15 5.05 2.59
C ARG A 67 -1.32 6.54 2.27
N ALA A 68 -1.97 7.30 3.14
CA ALA A 68 -2.14 8.75 2.99
C ALA A 68 -0.77 9.46 2.99
N TYR A 69 0.08 9.13 3.97
CA TYR A 69 1.44 9.67 4.05
C TYR A 69 2.29 9.30 2.81
N LEU A 70 2.27 8.03 2.38
CA LEU A 70 2.93 7.60 1.15
C LEU A 70 2.42 8.35 -0.09
N SER A 71 1.14 8.71 -0.12
CA SER A 71 0.56 9.45 -1.24
C SER A 71 1.12 10.87 -1.36
N GLY A 72 1.38 11.53 -0.24
CA GLY A 72 2.12 12.80 -0.21
C GLY A 72 3.55 12.65 -0.72
N LEU A 73 4.26 11.64 -0.21
CA LEU A 73 5.65 11.35 -0.56
C LEU A 73 5.85 11.06 -2.06
N LEU A 74 4.87 10.40 -2.68
CA LEU A 74 4.89 10.09 -4.12
C LEU A 74 4.35 11.23 -5.01
N GLY A 75 3.86 12.33 -4.43
CA GLY A 75 3.37 13.48 -5.20
C GLY A 75 4.43 14.04 -6.14
N GLY A 76 4.21 13.89 -7.46
CA GLY A 76 5.16 14.31 -8.50
C GLY A 76 6.39 13.40 -8.65
N VAL A 77 6.40 12.22 -8.03
CA VAL A 77 7.48 11.25 -8.12
C VAL A 77 7.06 10.06 -8.98
N ALA A 78 7.82 9.80 -10.05
CA ALA A 78 7.58 8.63 -10.90
C ALA A 78 8.14 7.36 -10.24
N VAL A 79 7.29 6.34 -10.11
CA VAL A 79 7.65 5.00 -9.64
C VAL A 79 7.13 3.94 -10.61
N THR A 80 7.78 2.77 -10.65
CA THR A 80 7.43 1.65 -11.55
C THR A 80 6.39 0.69 -10.96
N TRP A 81 6.15 0.80 -9.66
CA TRP A 81 5.16 0.05 -8.90
C TRP A 81 3.91 0.89 -8.65
N ARG A 82 2.81 0.21 -8.36
CA ARG A 82 1.48 0.80 -8.12
C ARG A 82 1.17 0.75 -6.62
N VAL A 83 0.33 1.68 -6.17
CA VAL A 83 -0.25 1.65 -4.83
C VAL A 83 -1.74 1.40 -4.94
N SER A 84 -2.26 0.45 -4.18
CA SER A 84 -3.67 0.12 -4.18
C SER A 84 -4.23 -0.03 -2.77
N ALA A 85 -5.54 0.15 -2.63
CA ALA A 85 -6.28 -0.08 -1.41
C ALA A 85 -7.34 -1.16 -1.64
N LEU A 86 -7.28 -2.24 -0.87
CA LEU A 86 -8.31 -3.28 -0.81
C LEU A 86 -9.11 -3.09 0.48
N ASN A 87 -10.16 -2.29 0.42
CA ASN A 87 -10.97 -1.90 1.57
C ASN A 87 -11.98 -2.99 1.94
N VAL A 88 -11.49 -4.16 2.36
CA VAL A 88 -12.30 -5.29 2.83
C VAL A 88 -11.95 -5.62 4.29
N SER A 89 -12.91 -6.15 5.03
CA SER A 89 -12.69 -6.67 6.38
C SER A 89 -12.87 -8.19 6.39
N LEU A 90 -11.78 -8.88 6.71
CA LEU A 90 -11.70 -10.33 6.89
C LEU A 90 -11.53 -10.74 8.36
N LEU A 91 -11.75 -9.80 9.27
CA LEU A 91 -11.59 -10.02 10.70
C LEU A 91 -12.44 -11.20 11.16
N ASN A 92 -11.78 -12.24 11.69
CA ASN A 92 -12.39 -13.48 12.16
C ASN A 92 -13.24 -14.22 11.11
N ALA A 93 -12.96 -14.01 9.81
CA ALA A 93 -13.69 -14.66 8.73
C ALA A 93 -12.94 -15.88 8.19
N THR A 94 -13.67 -16.98 8.02
CA THR A 94 -13.27 -18.10 7.16
C THR A 94 -14.23 -18.13 5.98
N LEU A 95 -13.74 -17.84 4.78
CA LEU A 95 -14.61 -17.71 3.61
C LEU A 95 -15.14 -19.06 3.13
N THR A 96 -16.42 -19.10 2.78
CA THR A 96 -16.99 -20.17 1.97
C THR A 96 -16.56 -20.02 0.50
N PRO A 97 -16.69 -21.05 -0.35
CA PRO A 97 -16.40 -20.94 -1.79
C PRO A 97 -17.19 -19.82 -2.47
N ALA A 98 -18.47 -19.64 -2.13
CA ALA A 98 -19.29 -18.57 -2.68
C ALA A 98 -18.76 -17.18 -2.29
N GLN A 99 -18.38 -16.98 -1.03
CA GLN A 99 -17.79 -15.72 -0.55
C GLN A 99 -16.42 -15.46 -1.18
N ALA A 100 -15.61 -16.51 -1.39
CA ALA A 100 -14.36 -16.42 -2.12
C ALA A 100 -14.57 -15.93 -3.56
N THR A 101 -15.59 -16.43 -4.26
CA THR A 101 -15.97 -15.95 -5.59
C THR A 101 -16.37 -14.48 -5.58
N THR A 102 -17.18 -14.04 -4.60
CA THR A 102 -17.57 -12.63 -4.44
C THR A 102 -16.37 -11.71 -4.20
N LEU A 103 -15.27 -12.22 -3.61
CA LEU A 103 -14.06 -11.43 -3.38
C LEU A 103 -13.22 -11.20 -4.66
N ARG A 104 -13.33 -12.07 -5.67
CA ARG A 104 -12.47 -12.01 -6.88
C ARG A 104 -12.57 -10.69 -7.64
N PRO A 105 -13.75 -10.11 -7.91
CA PRO A 105 -13.85 -8.80 -8.55
C PRO A 105 -13.15 -7.70 -7.73
N LEU A 106 -13.21 -7.79 -6.39
CA LEU A 106 -12.54 -6.82 -5.53
C LEU A 106 -11.01 -6.93 -5.64
N LEU A 107 -10.47 -8.16 -5.67
CA LEU A 107 -9.06 -8.44 -5.88
C LEU A 107 -8.59 -8.01 -7.28
N ALA A 108 -9.40 -8.27 -8.31
CA ALA A 108 -9.12 -7.80 -9.68
C ALA A 108 -9.02 -6.27 -9.75
N GLY A 109 -9.90 -5.56 -9.04
CA GLY A 109 -9.91 -4.09 -8.97
C GLY A 109 -8.59 -3.48 -8.47
N VAL A 110 -7.87 -4.18 -7.60
CA VAL A 110 -6.54 -3.78 -7.11
C VAL A 110 -5.38 -4.44 -7.87
N GLY A 111 -5.65 -5.09 -9.00
CA GLY A 111 -4.63 -5.69 -9.87
C GLY A 111 -4.10 -7.06 -9.40
N LEU A 112 -4.84 -7.77 -8.54
CA LEU A 112 -4.44 -9.09 -8.02
C LEU A 112 -5.03 -10.26 -8.80
N ARG A 113 -5.56 -10.06 -10.01
CA ARG A 113 -5.99 -11.17 -10.87
C ARG A 113 -4.77 -12.03 -11.23
N PRO A 114 -4.77 -13.34 -10.91
CA PRO A 114 -3.59 -14.19 -11.13
C PRO A 114 -3.08 -14.21 -12.58
N GLY A 115 -3.99 -14.33 -13.55
CA GLY A 115 -3.64 -14.29 -14.97
C GLY A 115 -2.95 -13.00 -15.41
N ASP A 116 -3.40 -11.84 -14.89
CA ASP A 116 -2.78 -10.55 -15.20
C ASP A 116 -1.40 -10.40 -14.56
N LEU A 117 -1.23 -10.87 -13.32
CA LEU A 117 0.08 -10.89 -12.65
C LEU A 117 1.11 -11.73 -13.41
N VAL A 118 0.69 -12.84 -14.02
CA VAL A 118 1.56 -13.66 -14.88
C VAL A 118 1.85 -12.95 -16.19
N ARG A 119 0.81 -12.51 -16.90
CA ARG A 119 0.92 -11.90 -18.23
C ARG A 119 1.74 -10.60 -18.24
N GLU A 120 1.62 -9.80 -17.20
CA GLU A 120 2.33 -8.51 -17.07
C GLU A 120 3.64 -8.62 -16.29
N ASP A 121 4.03 -9.83 -15.87
CA ASP A 121 5.17 -10.09 -14.98
C ASP A 121 5.20 -9.18 -13.74
N ARG A 122 4.03 -9.06 -13.08
CA ARG A 122 3.84 -8.21 -11.90
C ARG A 122 3.91 -9.02 -10.62
N CYS A 123 4.50 -8.40 -9.61
CA CYS A 123 4.52 -8.89 -8.24
C CYS A 123 3.88 -7.85 -7.33
N ALA A 124 3.16 -8.30 -6.31
CA ALA A 124 2.47 -7.47 -5.34
C ALA A 124 2.82 -7.89 -3.91
N SER A 125 2.73 -6.93 -2.98
CA SER A 125 2.86 -7.11 -1.54
C SER A 125 1.57 -6.64 -0.89
N LEU A 126 0.87 -7.56 -0.24
CA LEU A 126 -0.24 -7.24 0.64
C LEU A 126 0.33 -6.61 1.92
N VAL A 127 -0.21 -5.48 2.36
CA VAL A 127 0.26 -4.75 3.55
C VAL A 127 -0.89 -4.56 4.52
N ASP A 128 -0.73 -4.98 5.77
CA ASP A 128 -1.77 -4.87 6.81
C ASP A 128 -1.15 -4.72 8.21
N VAL A 129 -1.94 -4.23 9.15
CA VAL A 129 -1.66 -4.25 10.59
C VAL A 129 -2.11 -5.59 11.15
N VAL A 130 -1.16 -6.38 11.66
CA VAL A 130 -1.39 -7.81 11.90
C VAL A 130 -1.59 -8.13 13.37
N ALA A 131 -2.75 -8.71 13.69
CA ALA A 131 -3.02 -9.37 14.96
C ALA A 131 -2.87 -10.90 14.87
N SER A 132 -3.49 -11.55 13.87
CA SER A 132 -3.60 -13.01 13.77
C SER A 132 -3.30 -13.61 12.38
N GLY A 133 -2.90 -12.80 11.38
CA GLY A 133 -2.50 -13.28 10.05
C GLY A 133 -3.63 -13.92 9.21
N GLY A 134 -4.81 -14.10 9.79
CA GLY A 134 -5.97 -14.73 9.14
C GLY A 134 -6.38 -14.04 7.85
N THR A 135 -6.36 -12.70 7.81
CA THR A 135 -6.59 -11.90 6.60
C THR A 135 -5.71 -12.38 5.44
N PHE A 136 -4.39 -12.41 5.62
CA PHE A 136 -3.46 -12.84 4.57
C PHE A 136 -3.68 -14.29 4.17
N ALA A 137 -3.92 -15.19 5.13
CA ALA A 137 -4.19 -16.60 4.83
C ALA A 137 -5.43 -16.76 3.93
N GLN A 138 -6.53 -16.07 4.26
CA GLN A 138 -7.76 -16.09 3.47
C GLN A 138 -7.53 -15.54 2.05
N LEU A 139 -6.84 -14.39 1.92
CA LEU A 139 -6.53 -13.80 0.63
C LEU A 139 -5.68 -14.73 -0.24
N HIS A 140 -4.64 -15.34 0.33
CA HIS A 140 -3.79 -16.29 -0.40
C HIS A 140 -4.52 -17.56 -0.81
N ARG A 141 -5.42 -18.07 0.03
CA ARG A 141 -6.28 -19.21 -0.34
C ARG A 141 -7.11 -18.89 -1.58
N VAL A 142 -7.86 -17.78 -1.55
CA VAL A 142 -8.71 -17.36 -2.69
C VAL A 142 -7.88 -17.17 -3.95
N LEU A 143 -6.72 -16.52 -3.87
CA LEU A 143 -5.85 -16.31 -5.02
C LEU A 143 -5.30 -17.62 -5.60
N ARG A 144 -4.89 -18.57 -4.76
CA ARG A 144 -4.40 -19.88 -5.22
C ARG A 144 -5.50 -20.70 -5.89
N ASP A 145 -6.68 -20.73 -5.29
CA ASP A 145 -7.82 -21.48 -5.83
C ASP A 145 -8.24 -20.88 -7.19
N TRP A 146 -8.33 -19.54 -7.27
CA TRP A 146 -8.58 -18.85 -8.53
C TRP A 146 -7.49 -19.11 -9.58
N ALA A 147 -6.22 -19.09 -9.18
CA ALA A 147 -5.12 -19.38 -10.11
C ALA A 147 -5.16 -20.83 -10.64
N ALA A 148 -5.53 -21.79 -9.79
CA ALA A 148 -5.68 -23.19 -10.19
C ALA A 148 -6.83 -23.37 -11.18
N GLU A 149 -7.95 -22.69 -10.96
CA GLU A 149 -9.09 -22.66 -11.90
C GLU A 149 -8.72 -22.01 -13.24
N ASP A 150 -7.90 -20.96 -13.22
CA ASP A 150 -7.35 -20.32 -14.43
C ASP A 150 -6.27 -21.19 -15.13
N GLY A 151 -5.98 -22.41 -14.63
CA GLY A 151 -4.98 -23.32 -15.20
C GLY A 151 -3.53 -22.89 -14.98
N LEU A 152 -3.27 -21.98 -14.03
CA LEU A 152 -1.92 -21.49 -13.72
C LEU A 152 -1.17 -22.45 -12.79
N GLY A 153 0.16 -22.44 -12.87
CA GLY A 153 1.00 -23.30 -12.04
C GLY A 153 0.78 -23.06 -10.54
N THR A 154 0.82 -24.14 -9.75
CA THR A 154 0.48 -24.15 -8.30
C THR A 154 1.32 -23.21 -7.42
N THR A 155 2.47 -22.73 -7.92
CA THR A 155 3.36 -21.82 -7.20
C THR A 155 3.27 -20.36 -7.67
N CYS A 156 2.43 -20.06 -8.67
CA CYS A 156 2.39 -18.74 -9.30
C CYS A 156 2.07 -17.62 -8.29
N VAL A 157 1.05 -17.82 -7.45
CA VAL A 157 0.64 -16.85 -6.43
C VAL A 157 1.72 -16.69 -5.37
N ALA A 158 2.28 -17.79 -4.85
CA ALA A 158 3.30 -17.74 -3.80
C ALA A 158 4.58 -17.00 -4.24
N ARG A 159 4.91 -17.05 -5.53
CA ARG A 159 6.05 -16.33 -6.12
C ARG A 159 5.77 -14.85 -6.40
N ARG A 160 4.51 -14.48 -6.65
CA ARG A 160 4.12 -13.14 -7.12
C ARG A 160 3.49 -12.26 -6.06
N VAL A 161 2.82 -12.86 -5.08
CA VAL A 161 2.13 -12.14 -4.01
C VAL A 161 2.85 -12.44 -2.70
N SER A 162 3.45 -11.41 -2.10
CA SER A 162 4.01 -11.44 -0.74
C SER A 162 3.05 -10.83 0.27
N ALA A 163 3.34 -11.01 1.55
CA ALA A 163 2.66 -10.33 2.64
C ALA A 163 3.66 -9.60 3.55
N VAL A 164 3.35 -8.35 3.88
CA VAL A 164 4.10 -7.50 4.80
C VAL A 164 3.19 -7.15 5.96
N GLY A 165 3.51 -7.66 7.15
CA GLY A 165 2.75 -7.42 8.37
C GLY A 165 3.38 -6.37 9.26
N LEU A 166 2.64 -5.32 9.61
CA LEU A 166 2.99 -4.39 10.68
C LEU A 166 2.64 -5.02 12.03
N LEU A 167 3.64 -5.26 12.87
CA LEU A 167 3.51 -6.03 14.11
C LEU A 167 3.87 -5.20 15.32
N ARG A 168 3.09 -5.35 16.38
CA ARG A 168 3.38 -4.76 17.69
C ARG A 168 4.73 -5.26 18.22
N ALA A 169 5.68 -4.35 18.45
CA ALA A 169 6.95 -4.68 19.09
C ALA A 169 6.74 -5.22 20.52
N GLY A 170 7.68 -6.03 21.00
CA GLY A 170 7.64 -6.59 22.37
C GLY A 170 6.81 -7.87 22.53
N TYR A 171 6.15 -8.37 21.47
CA TYR A 171 5.38 -9.63 21.52
C TYR A 171 6.21 -10.90 21.26
N ALA A 172 7.53 -10.78 21.10
CA ALA A 172 8.41 -11.93 20.86
C ALA A 172 8.74 -12.66 22.19
N ARG A 173 8.00 -13.73 22.49
CA ARG A 173 8.36 -14.73 23.51
C ARG A 173 8.71 -16.05 22.83
N PRO A 174 9.54 -16.93 23.42
CA PRO A 174 9.68 -18.30 22.97
C PRO A 174 8.29 -18.97 22.90
N GLY A 175 7.93 -19.52 21.74
CA GLY A 175 6.59 -20.09 21.50
C GLY A 175 5.50 -19.08 21.09
N ALA A 176 5.84 -17.79 20.96
CA ALA A 176 4.89 -16.81 20.43
C ALA A 176 4.43 -17.21 19.02
N TRP A 177 3.11 -17.28 18.86
CA TRP A 177 2.45 -17.61 17.62
C TRP A 177 2.92 -16.67 16.49
N ARG A 178 3.37 -17.25 15.36
CA ARG A 178 3.86 -16.49 14.20
C ARG A 178 2.73 -16.36 13.19
N TRP A 179 2.41 -15.13 12.81
CA TRP A 179 1.35 -14.86 11.83
C TRP A 179 1.58 -15.47 10.46
N SER A 180 2.83 -15.65 10.06
CA SER A 180 3.20 -16.30 8.81
C SER A 180 3.18 -17.83 8.86
N ALA A 181 2.94 -18.44 10.03
CA ALA A 181 2.88 -19.90 10.19
C ALA A 181 1.55 -20.52 9.72
N GLN A 182 0.61 -19.70 9.23
CA GLN A 182 -0.64 -20.18 8.65
C GLN A 182 -0.38 -21.13 7.46
N PRO A 183 -1.12 -22.25 7.32
CA PRO A 183 -0.92 -23.21 6.22
C PRO A 183 -0.96 -22.58 4.83
N GLU A 184 -1.83 -21.59 4.63
CA GLU A 184 -2.05 -20.87 3.38
C GLU A 184 -0.85 -19.99 2.99
N LEU A 185 -0.05 -19.58 3.98
CA LEU A 185 1.13 -18.73 3.80
C LEU A 185 2.42 -19.56 3.65
N ARG A 186 2.34 -20.90 3.63
CA ARG A 186 3.50 -21.74 3.32
C ARG A 186 4.03 -21.39 1.93
N ARG A 187 5.36 -21.19 1.85
CA ARG A 187 6.09 -20.79 0.63
C ARG A 187 5.79 -19.37 0.13
N VAL A 188 4.95 -18.62 0.83
CA VAL A 188 4.75 -17.18 0.57
C VAL A 188 5.91 -16.41 1.20
N GLN A 189 6.48 -15.47 0.46
CA GLN A 189 7.41 -14.51 1.06
C GLN A 189 6.64 -13.62 2.04
N THR A 190 6.93 -13.78 3.33
CA THR A 190 6.35 -12.98 4.40
C THR A 190 7.42 -12.11 5.05
N SER A 191 7.07 -10.90 5.43
CA SER A 191 7.99 -9.97 6.10
C SER A 191 7.28 -9.26 7.23
N SER A 192 8.01 -9.11 8.34
CA SER A 192 7.51 -8.53 9.58
C SER A 192 8.16 -7.17 9.78
N VAL A 193 7.36 -6.11 9.83
CA VAL A 193 7.82 -4.77 10.19
C VAL A 193 7.37 -4.51 11.62
N LEU A 194 8.33 -4.49 12.56
CA LEU A 194 8.03 -4.18 13.95
C LEU A 194 7.71 -2.69 14.08
N THR A 195 6.59 -2.40 14.73
CA THR A 195 6.12 -1.06 15.01
C THR A 195 6.09 -0.82 16.52
N ASP A 196 6.35 0.42 16.91
CA ASP A 196 6.13 0.87 18.29
C ASP A 196 4.74 0.44 18.81
N PRO A 197 4.60 -0.03 20.06
CA PRO A 197 3.33 -0.51 20.57
C PRO A 197 2.19 0.50 20.55
N ALA A 198 2.47 1.79 20.80
CA ALA A 198 1.46 2.83 20.77
C ALA A 198 1.03 3.14 19.33
N LEU A 199 2.00 3.24 18.40
CA LEU A 199 1.69 3.35 16.97
C LEU A 199 0.83 2.16 16.50
N TRP A 200 1.17 0.94 16.90
CA TRP A 200 0.41 -0.25 16.50
C TRP A 200 -1.04 -0.17 16.99
N SER A 201 -1.25 0.13 18.28
CA SER A 201 -2.59 0.27 18.85
C SER A 201 -3.39 1.36 18.15
N TRP A 202 -2.76 2.51 17.90
CA TRP A 202 -3.38 3.62 17.19
C TRP A 202 -3.78 3.23 15.76
N LEU A 203 -2.90 2.56 15.00
CA LEU A 203 -3.24 2.11 13.64
C LEU A 203 -4.35 1.04 13.65
N ALA A 204 -4.33 0.12 14.61
CA ALA A 204 -5.28 -0.98 14.70
C ALA A 204 -6.68 -0.50 15.14
N GLU A 205 -6.74 0.22 16.25
CA GLU A 205 -7.97 0.49 17.02
C GLU A 205 -8.38 1.96 16.92
N ASP A 206 -7.51 2.88 17.34
CA ASP A 206 -7.94 4.23 17.74
C ASP A 206 -7.99 5.26 16.59
N SER A 207 -7.18 5.06 15.53
CA SER A 207 -7.10 6.04 14.45
C SER A 207 -8.42 6.18 13.70
N PRO A 208 -8.86 7.43 13.41
CA PRO A 208 -10.02 7.68 12.56
C PRO A 208 -9.87 6.99 11.20
N LYS A 209 -10.92 6.30 10.74
CA LYS A 209 -10.87 5.48 9.51
C LYS A 209 -11.58 6.17 8.34
N LEU A 210 -10.90 6.26 7.18
CA LEU A 210 -11.44 6.90 5.98
C LEU A 210 -12.55 6.09 5.31
N ALA A 211 -12.37 4.77 5.25
CA ALA A 211 -13.37 3.88 4.67
C ALA A 211 -14.35 3.40 5.75
N PRO A 212 -15.61 3.14 5.40
CA PRO A 212 -16.51 2.41 6.28
C PRO A 212 -16.04 0.95 6.42
N ARG A 213 -16.42 0.29 7.51
CA ARG A 213 -16.17 -1.14 7.68
C ARG A 213 -16.88 -1.93 6.58
N PHE A 214 -16.15 -2.82 5.89
CA PHE A 214 -16.69 -3.60 4.78
C PHE A 214 -16.53 -5.12 4.98
N PRO A 215 -17.34 -5.73 5.86
CA PRO A 215 -17.25 -7.15 6.19
C PRO A 215 -17.80 -8.03 5.06
N VAL A 216 -17.51 -9.33 5.12
CA VAL A 216 -17.90 -10.35 4.12
C VAL A 216 -19.36 -10.24 3.63
N PRO A 217 -20.38 -10.08 4.49
CA PRO A 217 -21.77 -9.99 4.04
C PRO A 217 -22.08 -8.75 3.18
N ALA A 218 -21.27 -7.70 3.27
CA ALA A 218 -21.46 -6.46 2.52
C ALA A 218 -20.82 -6.48 1.12
N TRP A 219 -19.92 -7.44 0.84
CA TRP A 219 -19.18 -7.51 -0.44
C TRP A 219 -20.04 -7.55 -1.70
N PRO A 220 -21.18 -8.27 -1.74
CA PRO A 220 -22.02 -8.30 -2.94
C PRO A 220 -22.59 -6.94 -3.34
N SER A 221 -22.74 -6.03 -2.37
CA SER A 221 -23.40 -4.73 -2.55
C SER A 221 -22.57 -3.60 -1.94
N PRO A 222 -21.43 -3.22 -2.55
CA PRO A 222 -20.63 -2.10 -2.07
C PRO A 222 -21.45 -0.80 -2.09
N PRO A 223 -21.33 0.07 -1.06
CA PRO A 223 -21.94 1.38 -1.10
C PRO A 223 -21.48 2.17 -2.33
N LEU A 224 -22.44 2.69 -3.10
CA LEU A 224 -22.16 3.45 -4.33
C LEU A 224 -21.85 4.93 -4.05
N THR A 225 -22.21 5.42 -2.87
CA THR A 225 -21.97 6.80 -2.43
C THR A 225 -20.69 6.91 -1.61
N LEU A 226 -20.15 8.12 -1.55
CA LEU A 226 -19.07 8.43 -0.61
C LEU A 226 -19.58 8.38 0.83
N PRO A 227 -18.71 8.08 1.81
CA PRO A 227 -19.07 8.12 3.22
C PRO A 227 -19.61 9.49 3.60
N GLY A 228 -20.65 9.52 4.43
CA GLY A 228 -21.24 10.75 4.95
C GLY A 228 -20.24 11.55 5.79
N ARG A 229 -20.49 12.85 5.96
CA ARG A 229 -19.60 13.77 6.68
C ARG A 229 -19.94 13.86 8.17
N SER A 230 -19.85 12.74 8.88
CA SER A 230 -19.87 12.77 10.36
C SER A 230 -18.61 13.46 10.90
N ASP A 231 -18.64 13.92 12.16
CA ASP A 231 -17.46 14.52 12.81
C ASP A 231 -16.25 13.56 12.78
N GLU A 232 -16.47 12.27 13.00
CA GLU A 232 -15.44 11.23 12.86
C GLU A 232 -14.87 11.18 11.44
N THR A 233 -15.73 11.22 10.41
CA THR A 233 -15.29 11.21 9.01
C THR A 233 -14.52 12.48 8.68
N LEU A 234 -14.99 13.66 9.11
CA LEU A 234 -14.32 14.93 8.90
C LEU A 234 -12.95 14.95 9.60
N GLY A 235 -12.85 14.44 10.83
CA GLY A 235 -11.58 14.26 11.52
C GLY A 235 -10.62 13.33 10.77
N ALA A 236 -11.13 12.19 10.26
CA ALA A 236 -10.33 11.28 9.44
C ALA A 236 -9.83 11.93 8.15
N LEU A 237 -10.67 12.72 7.48
CA LEU A 237 -10.31 13.46 6.27
C LEU A 237 -9.26 14.54 6.55
N ALA A 238 -9.44 15.32 7.63
CA ALA A 238 -8.50 16.35 8.06
C ALA A 238 -7.11 15.74 8.32
N GLN A 239 -7.07 14.65 9.08
CA GLN A 239 -5.85 13.91 9.41
C GLN A 239 -5.15 13.31 8.19
N ALA A 240 -5.89 12.58 7.36
CA ALA A 240 -5.32 11.98 6.17
C ALA A 240 -4.81 13.04 5.18
N ARG A 241 -5.53 14.16 5.04
CA ARG A 241 -5.07 15.29 4.21
C ARG A 241 -3.80 15.92 4.77
N ALA A 242 -3.70 16.10 6.08
CA ALA A 242 -2.50 16.62 6.72
C ALA A 242 -1.29 15.70 6.49
N LEU A 243 -1.47 14.38 6.59
CA LEU A 243 -0.41 13.41 6.26
C LEU A 243 0.05 13.48 4.80
N VAL A 244 -0.88 13.70 3.85
CA VAL A 244 -0.52 13.95 2.44
C VAL A 244 0.33 15.21 2.32
N LEU A 245 -0.08 16.32 2.95
CA LEU A 245 0.66 17.59 2.88
C LEU A 245 2.04 17.48 3.52
N VAL A 246 2.16 16.80 4.66
CA VAL A 246 3.45 16.50 5.30
C VAL A 246 4.35 15.71 4.34
N GLY A 247 3.86 14.67 3.67
CA GLY A 247 4.65 13.93 2.69
C GLY A 247 5.08 14.73 1.45
N GLN A 248 4.40 15.85 1.15
CA GLN A 248 4.80 16.75 0.07
C GLN A 248 5.93 17.70 0.46
N ASP A 249 6.15 17.90 1.76
CA ASP A 249 7.23 18.74 2.26
C ASP A 249 8.61 18.16 1.90
N ARG A 250 9.53 19.06 1.54
CA ARG A 250 10.87 18.67 1.10
C ARG A 250 11.72 18.13 2.25
N ALA A 251 11.67 18.76 3.42
CA ALA A 251 12.44 18.30 4.57
C ALA A 251 11.92 16.93 5.03
N GLU A 252 10.61 16.73 5.00
CA GLU A 252 10.00 15.46 5.31
C GLU A 252 10.44 14.35 4.33
N ARG A 253 10.49 14.62 3.03
CA ARG A 253 11.03 13.66 2.04
C ARG A 253 12.49 13.30 2.31
N GLN A 254 13.30 14.26 2.76
CA GLN A 254 14.69 13.98 3.15
C GLN A 254 14.77 13.09 4.39
N LEU A 255 13.92 13.32 5.39
CA LEU A 255 13.80 12.45 6.56
C LEU A 255 13.34 11.04 6.16
N MET A 256 12.37 10.93 5.25
CA MET A 256 11.91 9.65 4.72
C MET A 256 13.03 8.91 3.97
N ALA A 257 13.81 9.62 3.16
CA ALA A 257 14.96 9.03 2.47
C ALA A 257 16.02 8.52 3.47
N ALA A 258 16.27 9.25 4.56
CA ALA A 258 17.16 8.80 5.63
C ALA A 258 16.62 7.54 6.32
N ALA A 259 15.33 7.52 6.68
CA ALA A 259 14.68 6.35 7.27
C ALA A 259 14.75 5.13 6.33
N LEU A 260 14.55 5.33 5.03
CA LEU A 260 14.63 4.26 4.03
C LEU A 260 16.06 3.70 3.89
N ILE A 261 17.08 4.56 3.99
CA ILE A 261 18.48 4.12 4.03
C ILE A 261 18.75 3.29 5.28
N CYS A 262 18.33 3.77 6.46
CA CYS A 262 18.49 3.05 7.72
C CYS A 262 17.78 1.69 7.71
N ALA A 263 16.62 1.60 7.05
CA ALA A 263 15.90 0.34 6.87
C ALA A 263 16.54 -0.62 5.85
N GLY A 264 17.62 -0.22 5.17
CA GLY A 264 18.34 -1.06 4.19
C GLY A 264 17.93 -0.83 2.73
N GLY A 265 17.19 0.23 2.42
CA GLY A 265 16.66 0.49 1.07
C GLY A 265 17.71 0.73 -0.02
N LEU A 266 18.99 0.94 0.33
CA LEU A 266 20.08 0.98 -0.67
C LEU A 266 20.40 -0.39 -1.27
N ALA A 267 20.06 -1.49 -0.60
CA ALA A 267 20.25 -2.83 -1.15
C ALA A 267 19.33 -3.09 -2.35
N ASP A 268 18.13 -2.48 -2.36
CA ASP A 268 17.11 -2.68 -3.38
C ASP A 268 17.26 -1.72 -4.56
N ALA A 269 17.39 -2.25 -5.78
CA ALA A 269 17.58 -1.43 -6.98
C ALA A 269 16.35 -0.58 -7.36
N GLY A 270 15.14 -1.01 -7.00
CA GLY A 270 13.89 -0.29 -7.21
C GLY A 270 13.68 0.87 -6.24
N LEU A 271 14.31 0.84 -5.06
CA LEU A 271 14.24 1.91 -4.06
C LEU A 271 15.34 2.99 -4.21
N ARG A 272 16.49 2.66 -4.82
CA ARG A 272 17.58 3.64 -5.02
C ARG A 272 17.15 4.91 -5.78
N PRO A 273 16.39 4.85 -6.88
CA PRO A 273 15.92 6.06 -7.57
C PRO A 273 15.04 6.93 -6.66
N LEU A 274 14.17 6.29 -5.87
CA LEU A 274 13.27 6.96 -4.94
C LEU A 274 14.06 7.74 -3.86
N ILE A 275 15.07 7.09 -3.27
CA ILE A 275 15.97 7.71 -2.29
C ILE A 275 16.69 8.95 -2.88
N ARG A 276 17.15 8.86 -4.14
CA ARG A 276 17.81 9.99 -4.81
C ARG A 276 16.86 11.17 -5.02
N VAL A 277 15.66 10.90 -5.54
CA VAL A 277 14.63 11.91 -5.77
C VAL A 277 14.24 12.61 -4.48
N TRP A 278 13.96 11.85 -3.41
CA TRP A 278 13.57 12.43 -2.12
C TRP A 278 14.70 13.17 -1.39
N LYS A 279 15.96 12.82 -1.63
CA LYS A 279 17.11 13.64 -1.20
C LYS A 279 17.23 14.97 -1.95
N GLY A 280 16.49 15.16 -3.05
CA GLY A 280 16.62 16.31 -3.94
C GLY A 280 17.77 16.17 -4.94
N LYS A 281 18.32 14.96 -5.12
CA LYS A 281 19.27 14.66 -6.20
C LYS A 281 18.46 14.26 -7.42
N GLN A 282 18.03 15.22 -8.23
CA GLN A 282 17.51 14.90 -9.56
C GLN A 282 18.64 14.22 -10.36
N ASP A 283 18.32 13.12 -11.04
CA ASP A 283 19.19 12.59 -12.10
C ASP A 283 19.33 13.71 -13.14
N GLN A 284 20.50 14.35 -13.18
CA GLN A 284 20.95 15.03 -14.37
C GLN A 284 21.13 13.95 -15.44
N ARG A 285 20.07 13.61 -16.17
CA ARG A 285 20.26 13.02 -17.49
C ARG A 285 21.01 14.08 -18.30
N PRO A 286 22.19 13.78 -18.87
CA PRO A 286 22.81 14.70 -19.80
C PRO A 286 21.81 14.87 -20.94
N THR A 287 21.27 16.08 -21.08
CA THR A 287 20.64 16.54 -22.30
C THR A 287 21.67 16.33 -23.39
N ARG A 288 21.53 15.25 -24.17
CA ARG A 288 22.23 15.13 -25.45
C ARG A 288 21.73 16.28 -26.30
N THR A 289 22.52 17.36 -26.34
CA THR A 289 22.38 18.42 -27.31
C THR A 289 22.28 17.75 -28.69
N PRO A 290 21.23 17.99 -29.47
CA PRO A 290 21.17 17.45 -30.81
C PRO A 290 22.38 17.98 -31.57
N ARG A 291 23.21 17.06 -32.10
CA ARG A 291 24.28 17.39 -33.03
C ARG A 291 23.64 18.18 -34.17
N ARG A 292 24.00 19.47 -34.29
CA ARG A 292 23.66 20.30 -35.45
C ARG A 292 24.07 19.55 -36.71
N THR A 293 23.09 19.07 -37.45
CA THR A 293 23.28 18.62 -38.83
C THR A 293 23.71 19.84 -39.64
N ARG A 294 24.88 19.76 -40.28
CA ARG A 294 25.33 20.76 -41.25
C ARG A 294 24.38 20.72 -42.44
N LEU A 295 23.74 21.85 -42.75
CA LEU A 295 23.02 22.03 -44.01
C LEU A 295 24.02 21.98 -45.19
N PRO A 296 23.66 21.40 -46.35
CA PRO A 296 24.49 21.44 -47.54
C PRO A 296 24.55 22.86 -48.11
N ARG A 297 25.73 23.29 -48.56
CA ARG A 297 25.90 24.56 -49.28
C ARG A 297 25.27 24.47 -50.67
N PRO A 298 24.54 25.50 -51.15
CA PRO A 298 24.04 25.54 -52.51
C PRO A 298 25.20 25.75 -53.50
N ARG A 299 25.06 25.16 -54.69
CA ARG A 299 25.92 25.39 -55.86
C ARG A 299 25.52 26.67 -56.58
#